data_AF-A0AAW0BP09-F1
#
_entry.id   AF-A0AAW0BP09-F1
#
_cell.length_a   1.000
_cell.length_b   1.000
_cell.length_c   1.000
_cell.angle_alpha   90.00
_cell.angle_beta   90.00
_cell.angle_gamma   90.00
#
_symmetry.space_group_name_H-M   'P 1'
#
loop_
_entity.id
_entity.type
_entity.pdbx_description
1 polymer ?
#
loop_
_entity_poly.entity_id
_entity_poly.type
_entity_poly.pdbx_seq_one_letter_code
_entity_poly.pdbx_strand_id
1 'polypeptide(L)'
;MPRVKKYCTKQAKLEAERAKSARHYSKNRTQILARKRLRRKEAKETISRNEADIRKVRRGVCKSQEQTKHEKQLKEAQEIRNEDSPLWRLRNVENGFNREMQGRVSAYLDRMYERVVAWYSSDDRTGRCPVGFPQDVLSTYITAIDRISSALLENETTELLAEWPKADKLRQRIRRVIGCLDDLELAVQTSELLKQGSRCELLFQKVSLRRWLDGETNNEPDLF
;
A
#
# COMPACT_ATOMS: atom_id res chain seq x y z
N MET A 1 50.45 -9.93 82.13
CA MET A 1 50.76 -11.15 81.35
C MET A 1 49.80 -11.27 80.16
N PRO A 2 50.28 -11.38 78.91
CA PRO A 2 49.41 -11.52 77.72
C PRO A 2 48.62 -12.84 77.72
N ARG A 3 47.34 -12.83 77.35
CA ARG A 3 46.51 -14.06 77.21
C ARG A 3 47.04 -14.94 76.07
N VAL A 4 47.22 -16.24 76.34
CA VAL A 4 47.62 -17.23 75.33
C VAL A 4 46.56 -17.30 74.22
N LYS A 5 46.99 -17.13 72.96
CA LYS A 5 46.13 -17.33 71.79
C LYS A 5 45.66 -18.79 71.78
N LYS A 6 44.34 -19.01 71.73
CA LYS A 6 43.71 -20.34 71.75
C LYS A 6 44.19 -21.27 70.61
N TYR A 7 44.69 -20.69 69.52
CA TYR A 7 45.30 -21.41 68.40
C TYR A 7 46.60 -20.71 68.01
N CYS A 8 47.70 -21.47 67.91
CA CYS A 8 49.02 -20.94 67.57
C CYS A 8 49.19 -20.64 66.07
N THR A 9 48.46 -21.35 65.20
CA THR A 9 48.56 -21.22 63.73
C THR A 9 47.18 -21.10 63.07
N LYS A 10 47.13 -20.51 61.85
CA LYS A 10 45.91 -20.44 61.04
C LYS A 10 45.38 -21.82 60.67
N GLN A 11 46.26 -22.80 60.41
CA GLN A 11 45.89 -24.18 60.10
C GLN A 11 45.16 -24.85 61.27
N ALA A 12 45.67 -24.71 62.51
CA ALA A 12 45.02 -25.27 63.69
C ALA A 12 43.60 -24.71 63.92
N LYS A 13 43.39 -23.42 63.61
CA LYS A 13 42.06 -22.81 63.66
C LYS A 13 41.11 -23.42 62.59
N LEU A 14 41.58 -23.58 61.36
CA LEU A 14 40.79 -24.16 60.26
C LEU A 14 40.42 -25.62 60.55
N GLU A 15 41.32 -26.42 61.10
CA GLU A 15 41.06 -27.80 61.49
C GLU A 15 40.01 -27.89 62.61
N ALA A 16 40.10 -27.01 63.61
CA ALA A 16 39.10 -26.93 64.66
C ALA A 16 37.70 -26.53 64.12
N GLU A 17 37.63 -25.59 63.17
CA GLU A 17 36.38 -25.19 62.52
C GLU A 17 35.81 -26.30 61.63
N ARG A 18 36.66 -27.03 60.90
CA ARG A 18 36.28 -28.24 60.14
C ARG A 18 35.73 -29.31 61.07
N ALA A 19 36.39 -29.60 62.19
CA ALA A 19 35.92 -30.56 63.17
C ALA A 19 34.59 -30.15 63.81
N LYS A 20 34.43 -28.86 64.16
CA LYS A 20 33.16 -28.31 64.68
C LYS A 20 32.03 -28.45 63.66
N SER A 21 32.31 -28.10 62.41
CA SER A 21 31.35 -28.24 61.31
C SER A 21 30.99 -29.70 61.08
N ALA A 22 31.96 -30.61 61.07
CA ALA A 22 31.73 -32.04 60.91
C ALA A 22 30.83 -32.61 62.03
N ARG A 23 31.07 -32.23 63.29
CA ARG A 23 30.21 -32.61 64.42
C ARG A 23 28.79 -32.06 64.25
N HIS A 24 28.64 -30.80 63.83
CA HIS A 24 27.34 -30.20 63.55
C HIS A 24 26.60 -30.93 62.43
N TYR A 25 27.27 -31.21 61.31
CA TYR A 25 26.70 -31.95 60.18
C TYR A 25 26.31 -33.37 60.56
N SER A 26 27.11 -34.05 61.37
CA SER A 26 26.79 -35.39 61.90
C SER A 26 25.53 -35.35 62.78
N LYS A 27 25.50 -34.44 63.76
CA LYS A 27 24.37 -34.28 64.71
C LYS A 27 23.07 -33.90 64.01
N ASN A 28 23.13 -33.02 63.02
CA ASN A 28 21.95 -32.47 62.33
C ASN A 28 21.73 -33.07 60.94
N ARG A 29 22.36 -34.21 60.63
CA ARG A 29 22.40 -34.81 59.28
C ARG A 29 21.01 -35.01 58.70
N THR A 30 20.09 -35.57 59.48
CA THR A 30 18.72 -35.87 59.07
C THR A 30 17.94 -34.60 58.72
N GLN A 31 18.00 -33.57 59.56
CA GLN A 31 17.35 -32.29 59.30
C GLN A 31 17.92 -31.57 58.07
N ILE A 32 19.25 -31.61 57.90
CA ILE A 32 19.92 -31.01 56.74
C ILE A 32 19.51 -31.73 55.46
N LEU A 33 19.48 -33.06 55.46
CA LEU A 33 19.03 -33.85 54.32
C LEU A 33 17.54 -33.63 54.01
N ALA A 34 16.69 -33.54 55.03
CA ALA A 34 15.27 -33.24 54.86
C ALA A 34 15.05 -31.87 54.22
N ARG A 35 15.72 -30.82 54.72
CA ARG A 35 15.66 -29.47 54.12
C ARG A 35 16.18 -29.45 52.68
N LYS A 36 17.27 -30.19 52.38
CA LYS A 36 17.77 -30.32 51.00
C LYS A 36 16.78 -31.03 50.08
N ARG A 37 16.07 -32.06 50.57
CA ARG A 37 15.02 -32.75 49.79
C ARG A 37 13.82 -31.85 49.54
N LEU A 38 13.37 -31.08 50.54
CA LEU A 38 12.27 -30.13 50.40
C LEU A 38 12.57 -29.09 49.31
N ARG A 39 13.73 -28.42 49.39
CA ARG A 39 14.17 -27.44 48.39
C ARG A 39 14.24 -28.02 46.97
N ARG A 40 14.66 -29.27 46.83
CA ARG A 40 14.69 -29.96 45.53
C ARG A 40 13.29 -30.24 44.98
N LYS A 41 12.30 -30.53 45.84
CA LYS A 41 10.90 -30.70 45.40
C LYS A 41 10.30 -29.37 44.96
N GLU A 42 10.47 -28.33 45.76
CA GLU A 42 10.01 -26.96 45.43
C GLU A 42 10.61 -26.47 44.11
N ALA A 43 11.91 -26.66 43.89
CA ALA A 43 12.57 -26.29 42.63
C ALA A 43 12.06 -27.09 41.41
N LYS A 44 11.67 -28.35 41.58
CA LYS A 44 11.08 -29.14 40.49
C LYS A 44 9.66 -28.69 40.16
N GLU A 45 8.88 -28.32 41.17
CA GLU A 45 7.53 -27.80 40.98
C GLU A 45 7.52 -26.44 40.30
N THR A 46 8.45 -25.54 40.61
CA THR A 46 8.56 -24.24 39.93
C THR A 46 8.98 -24.38 38.47
N ILE A 47 9.93 -25.27 38.16
CA ILE A 47 10.32 -25.57 36.77
C ILE A 47 9.12 -26.13 35.98
N SER A 48 8.37 -27.07 36.56
CA SER A 48 7.20 -27.67 35.93
C SER A 48 6.09 -26.65 35.63
N ARG A 49 5.81 -25.73 36.57
CA ARG A 49 4.85 -24.64 36.36
C ARG A 49 5.29 -23.68 35.26
N ASN A 50 6.56 -23.28 35.27
CA ASN A 50 7.12 -22.40 34.24
C ASN A 50 7.08 -23.04 32.84
N GLU A 51 7.34 -24.35 32.73
CA GLU A 51 7.22 -25.06 31.45
C GLU A 51 5.77 -25.16 30.95
N ALA A 52 4.80 -25.35 31.85
CA ALA A 52 3.39 -25.38 31.49
C ALA A 52 2.89 -24.03 30.96
N ASP A 53 3.33 -22.93 31.57
CA ASP A 53 2.98 -21.58 31.15
C ASP A 53 3.63 -21.22 29.80
N ILE A 54 4.90 -21.60 29.59
CA ILE A 54 5.58 -21.43 28.28
C ILE A 54 4.85 -22.21 27.17
N ARG A 55 4.37 -23.44 27.45
CA ARG A 55 3.60 -24.22 26.46
C ARG A 55 2.24 -23.61 26.15
N LYS A 56 1.54 -23.01 27.13
CA LYS A 56 0.28 -22.29 26.90
C LYS A 56 0.47 -21.05 26.04
N VAL A 57 1.50 -20.25 26.31
CA VAL A 57 1.83 -19.06 25.49
C VAL A 57 2.15 -19.45 24.05
N ARG A 58 2.98 -20.48 23.82
CA ARG A 58 3.30 -20.96 22.47
C ARG A 58 2.06 -21.44 21.69
N ARG A 59 1.13 -22.14 22.34
CA ARG A 59 -0.12 -22.58 21.70
C ARG A 59 -1.07 -21.43 21.38
N GLY A 60 -1.13 -20.39 22.22
CA GLY A 60 -1.93 -19.19 21.96
C GLY A 60 -1.41 -18.37 20.78
N VAL A 61 -0.09 -18.18 20.69
CA VAL A 61 0.56 -17.48 19.57
C VAL A 61 0.38 -18.23 18.25
N CYS A 62 0.46 -19.56 18.25
CA CYS A 62 0.28 -20.36 17.04
C CYS A 62 -1.16 -20.30 16.48
N LYS A 63 -2.17 -20.37 17.36
CA LYS A 63 -3.58 -20.25 16.95
C LYS A 63 -3.92 -18.85 16.41
N SER A 64 -3.35 -17.80 17.00
CA SER A 64 -3.52 -16.42 16.52
C SER A 64 -2.84 -16.18 15.17
N GLN A 65 -1.68 -16.80 14.92
CA GLN A 65 -0.99 -16.73 13.63
C GLN A 65 -1.73 -17.50 12.53
N GLU A 66 -2.34 -18.65 12.84
CA GLU A 66 -3.15 -19.40 11.87
C GLU A 66 -4.45 -18.67 11.53
N GLN A 67 -5.14 -18.09 12.53
CA GLN A 67 -6.33 -17.27 12.30
C GLN A 67 -6.03 -16.02 11.46
N THR A 68 -4.93 -15.31 11.75
CA THR A 68 -4.53 -14.12 10.97
C THR A 68 -4.05 -14.48 9.55
N LYS A 69 -3.42 -15.63 9.34
CA LYS A 69 -3.10 -16.12 7.98
C LYS A 69 -4.37 -16.48 7.21
N HIS A 70 -5.33 -17.15 7.84
CA HIS A 70 -6.57 -17.54 7.18
C HIS A 70 -7.48 -16.34 6.87
N GLU A 71 -7.53 -15.33 7.74
CA GLU A 71 -8.20 -14.04 7.47
C GLU A 71 -7.50 -13.25 6.37
N LYS A 72 -6.16 -13.22 6.32
CA LYS A 72 -5.43 -12.59 5.21
C LYS A 72 -5.69 -13.30 3.89
N GLN A 73 -5.66 -14.64 3.87
CA GLN A 73 -5.96 -15.42 2.66
C GLN A 73 -7.42 -15.26 2.20
N LEU A 74 -8.37 -15.16 3.14
CA LEU A 74 -9.77 -14.85 2.81
C LEU A 74 -9.94 -13.44 2.24
N LYS A 75 -9.22 -12.45 2.79
CA LYS A 75 -9.20 -11.08 2.26
C LYS A 75 -8.56 -11.01 0.89
N GLU A 76 -7.41 -11.64 0.69
CA GLU A 76 -6.73 -11.72 -0.62
C GLU A 76 -7.61 -12.46 -1.64
N ALA A 77 -8.28 -13.56 -1.27
CA ALA A 77 -9.21 -14.26 -2.17
C ALA A 77 -10.49 -13.47 -2.49
N GLN A 78 -10.99 -12.67 -1.55
CA GLN A 78 -12.10 -11.74 -1.79
C GLN A 78 -11.67 -10.53 -2.62
N GLU A 79 -10.46 -10.03 -2.44
CA GLU A 79 -9.86 -8.97 -3.26
C GLU A 79 -9.69 -9.47 -4.70
N ILE A 80 -9.11 -10.65 -4.92
CA ILE A 80 -8.98 -11.26 -6.27
C ILE A 80 -10.34 -11.44 -6.95
N ARG A 81 -11.40 -11.84 -6.21
CA ARG A 81 -12.77 -11.88 -6.75
C ARG A 81 -13.33 -10.51 -7.12
N ASN A 82 -12.93 -9.46 -6.41
CA ASN A 82 -13.34 -8.08 -6.72
C ASN A 82 -12.51 -7.47 -7.86
N GLU A 83 -11.26 -7.89 -8.06
CA GLU A 83 -10.39 -7.44 -9.16
C GLU A 83 -10.92 -7.86 -10.56
N ASP A 84 -11.66 -8.96 -10.62
CA ASP A 84 -12.34 -9.43 -11.83
C ASP A 84 -13.69 -8.74 -12.10
N SER A 85 -14.21 -7.96 -11.16
CA SER A 85 -15.46 -7.22 -11.35
C SER A 85 -15.27 -6.11 -12.40
N PRO A 86 -16.14 -6.03 -13.42
CA PRO A 86 -16.13 -4.94 -14.41
C PRO A 86 -16.16 -3.55 -13.77
N LEU A 87 -16.87 -3.39 -12.64
CA LEU A 87 -16.96 -2.12 -11.92
C LEU A 87 -15.65 -1.71 -11.26
N TRP A 88 -14.93 -2.66 -10.67
CA TRP A 88 -13.62 -2.39 -10.06
C TRP A 88 -12.61 -1.99 -11.14
N ARG A 89 -12.62 -2.70 -12.28
CA ARG A 89 -11.79 -2.37 -13.44
C ARG A 89 -12.11 -0.99 -14.00
N LEU A 90 -13.39 -0.62 -14.11
CA LEU A 90 -13.80 0.71 -14.55
C LEU A 90 -13.27 1.81 -13.62
N ARG A 91 -13.44 1.61 -12.30
CA ARG A 91 -12.98 2.56 -11.28
C ARG A 91 -11.45 2.72 -11.30
N ASN A 92 -10.72 1.65 -11.58
CA ASN A 92 -9.27 1.72 -11.74
C ASN A 92 -8.83 2.51 -12.97
N VAL A 93 -9.53 2.35 -14.09
CA VAL A 93 -9.28 3.17 -15.28
C VAL A 93 -9.57 4.63 -14.99
N GLU A 94 -10.69 4.94 -14.32
CA GLU A 94 -11.03 6.31 -13.91
C GLU A 94 -9.96 6.91 -12.98
N ASN A 95 -9.50 6.15 -11.98
CA ASN A 95 -8.44 6.59 -11.07
C ASN A 95 -7.10 6.80 -11.79
N GLY A 96 -6.76 5.90 -12.72
CA GLY A 96 -5.56 6.00 -13.56
C GLY A 96 -5.61 7.27 -14.43
N PHE A 97 -6.73 7.51 -15.10
CA PHE A 97 -6.97 8.72 -15.88
C PHE A 97 -6.86 9.98 -15.01
N ASN A 98 -7.53 10.04 -13.86
CA ASN A 98 -7.49 11.20 -12.97
C ASN A 98 -6.07 11.47 -12.41
N ARG A 99 -5.29 10.40 -12.15
CA ARG A 99 -3.89 10.50 -11.73
C ARG A 99 -3.01 11.06 -12.84
N GLU A 100 -3.18 10.58 -14.08
CA GLU A 100 -2.44 11.07 -15.25
C GLU A 100 -2.71 12.57 -15.50
N MET A 101 -3.97 12.97 -15.37
CA MET A 101 -4.41 14.37 -15.50
C MET A 101 -4.02 15.24 -14.29
N GLN A 102 -3.54 14.64 -13.20
CA GLN A 102 -3.22 15.30 -11.93
C GLN A 102 -4.39 16.13 -11.38
N GLY A 103 -5.60 15.57 -11.44
CA GLY A 103 -6.80 16.11 -10.82
C GLY A 103 -7.73 16.90 -11.75
N ARG A 104 -7.22 17.84 -12.56
CA ARG A 104 -8.04 18.64 -13.50
C ARG A 104 -7.56 18.50 -14.93
N VAL A 105 -8.50 18.17 -15.82
CA VAL A 105 -8.23 17.90 -17.23
C VAL A 105 -7.89 19.20 -17.96
N SER A 106 -8.60 20.29 -17.67
CA SER A 106 -8.29 21.60 -18.28
C SER A 106 -6.88 22.08 -17.92
N ALA A 107 -6.48 21.93 -16.66
CA ALA A 107 -5.13 22.28 -16.19
C ALA A 107 -4.04 21.36 -16.77
N TYR A 108 -4.36 20.11 -17.07
CA TYR A 108 -3.47 19.23 -17.82
C TYR A 108 -3.27 19.73 -19.25
N LEU A 109 -4.35 20.09 -19.95
CA LEU A 109 -4.29 20.60 -21.32
C LEU A 109 -3.54 21.94 -21.42
N ASP A 110 -3.72 22.84 -20.47
CA ASP A 110 -2.96 24.11 -20.41
C ASP A 110 -1.44 23.84 -20.29
N ARG A 111 -1.03 22.92 -19.40
CA ARG A 111 0.39 22.54 -19.24
C ARG A 111 0.95 21.82 -20.46
N MET A 112 0.12 21.02 -21.13
CA MET A 112 0.52 20.39 -22.39
C MET A 112 0.71 21.42 -23.49
N TYR A 113 -0.18 22.41 -23.58
CA TYR A 113 -0.02 23.53 -24.50
C TYR A 113 1.28 24.29 -24.24
N GLU A 114 1.59 24.65 -22.98
CA GLU A 114 2.86 25.30 -22.62
C GLU A 114 4.08 24.49 -23.06
N ARG A 115 4.07 23.17 -22.84
CA ARG A 115 5.15 22.27 -23.28
C ARG A 115 5.29 22.22 -24.79
N VAL A 116 4.18 22.17 -25.52
CA VAL A 116 4.16 22.15 -26.98
C VAL A 116 4.66 23.48 -27.53
N VAL A 117 4.26 24.62 -26.96
CA VAL A 117 4.76 25.94 -27.34
C VAL A 117 6.27 26.05 -27.09
N ALA A 118 6.76 25.58 -25.95
CA ALA A 118 8.18 25.59 -25.64
C ALA A 118 8.99 24.70 -26.60
N TRP A 119 8.48 23.50 -26.91
CA TRP A 119 9.07 22.61 -27.91
C TRP A 119 9.04 23.22 -29.32
N TYR A 120 7.91 23.80 -29.71
CA TYR A 120 7.74 24.43 -31.02
C TYR A 120 8.66 25.65 -31.19
N SER A 121 8.90 26.40 -30.11
CA SER A 121 9.79 27.57 -30.13
C SER A 121 11.27 27.22 -29.97
N SER A 122 11.61 25.95 -29.73
CA SER A 122 13.00 25.49 -29.62
C SER A 122 13.65 25.36 -31.00
N ASP A 123 14.91 25.77 -31.10
CA ASP A 123 15.71 25.65 -32.31
C ASP A 123 16.04 24.18 -32.67
N ASP A 124 15.99 23.27 -31.69
CA ASP A 124 16.30 21.84 -31.87
C ASP A 124 15.03 20.99 -31.74
N ARG A 125 14.21 20.98 -32.81
CA ARG A 125 12.96 20.20 -32.91
C ARG A 125 13.19 18.71 -33.21
N THR A 126 14.35 18.15 -32.89
CA THR A 126 14.71 16.76 -33.25
C THR A 126 13.95 15.70 -32.44
N GLY A 127 13.31 16.08 -31.33
CA GLY A 127 12.45 15.20 -30.52
C GLY A 127 11.02 15.06 -31.06
N ARG A 128 10.33 13.96 -30.70
CA ARG A 128 8.89 13.78 -30.97
C ARG A 128 8.06 14.89 -30.32
N CYS A 129 6.94 15.24 -30.97
CA CYS A 129 5.98 16.19 -30.42
C CYS A 129 5.50 15.72 -29.03
N PRO A 130 5.46 16.61 -28.01
CA PRO A 130 5.06 16.24 -26.65
C PRO A 130 3.67 15.58 -26.51
N VAL A 131 2.79 15.74 -27.50
CA VAL A 131 1.42 15.18 -27.50
C VAL A 131 1.33 13.70 -27.84
N GLY A 132 2.32 13.15 -28.56
CA GLY A 132 2.25 11.78 -29.09
C GLY A 132 2.19 10.71 -28.00
N PHE A 133 3.06 10.79 -26.98
CA PHE A 133 3.05 9.82 -25.89
C PHE A 133 1.75 9.84 -25.06
N PRO A 134 1.22 11.01 -24.66
CA PRO A 134 -0.10 11.10 -24.06
C PRO A 134 -1.24 10.48 -24.87
N GLN A 135 -1.28 10.70 -26.19
CA GLN A 135 -2.34 10.13 -27.05
C GLN A 135 -2.31 8.59 -27.03
N ASP A 136 -1.12 7.99 -27.08
CA ASP A 136 -0.95 6.53 -27.01
C ASP A 136 -1.51 5.98 -25.69
N VAL A 137 -1.14 6.61 -24.56
CA VAL A 137 -1.61 6.21 -23.23
C VAL A 137 -3.13 6.34 -23.12
N LEU A 138 -3.71 7.45 -23.58
CA LEU A 138 -5.17 7.65 -23.52
C LEU A 138 -5.93 6.67 -24.42
N SER A 139 -5.37 6.29 -25.56
CA SER A 139 -5.93 5.27 -26.46
C SER A 139 -5.99 3.89 -25.79
N THR A 140 -5.02 3.57 -24.93
CA THR A 140 -5.07 2.33 -24.13
C THR A 140 -6.22 2.32 -23.13
N TYR A 141 -6.53 3.46 -22.50
CA TYR A 141 -7.68 3.58 -21.61
C TYR A 141 -9.01 3.43 -22.35
N ILE A 142 -9.15 4.01 -23.55
CA ILE A 142 -10.36 3.81 -24.37
C ILE A 142 -10.57 2.33 -24.67
N THR A 143 -9.52 1.64 -25.12
CA THR A 143 -9.60 0.20 -25.42
C THR A 143 -9.98 -0.62 -24.19
N ALA A 144 -9.47 -0.24 -23.00
CA ALA A 144 -9.84 -0.88 -21.75
C ALA A 144 -11.32 -0.63 -21.40
N ILE A 145 -11.81 0.60 -21.56
CA ILE A 145 -13.21 0.94 -21.31
C ILE A 145 -14.13 0.21 -22.28
N ASP A 146 -13.80 0.14 -23.57
CA ASP A 146 -14.63 -0.58 -24.54
C ASP A 146 -14.78 -2.07 -24.17
N ARG A 147 -13.70 -2.72 -23.72
CA ARG A 147 -13.76 -4.11 -23.20
C ARG A 147 -14.63 -4.22 -21.95
N ILE A 148 -14.53 -3.26 -21.04
CA ILE A 148 -15.35 -3.23 -19.81
C ILE A 148 -16.81 -2.97 -20.15
N SER A 149 -17.10 -2.06 -21.08
CA SER A 149 -18.45 -1.75 -21.55
C SER A 149 -19.11 -2.96 -22.20
N SER A 150 -18.40 -3.74 -23.01
CA SER A 150 -18.91 -5.02 -23.54
C SER A 150 -19.22 -5.99 -22.40
N ALA A 151 -18.32 -6.15 -21.44
CA ALA A 151 -18.55 -7.01 -20.28
C ALA A 151 -19.73 -6.54 -19.41
N LEU A 152 -19.96 -5.23 -19.28
CA LEU A 152 -21.12 -4.69 -18.56
C LEU A 152 -22.44 -4.98 -19.29
N LEU A 153 -22.44 -4.98 -20.62
CA LEU A 153 -23.61 -5.29 -21.45
C LEU A 153 -23.91 -6.79 -21.53
N GLU A 154 -22.88 -7.64 -21.48
CA GLU A 154 -23.02 -9.10 -21.50
C GLU A 154 -23.58 -9.67 -20.18
N ASN A 155 -23.50 -8.92 -19.08
CA ASN A 155 -24.05 -9.35 -17.79
C ASN A 155 -25.54 -9.03 -17.67
N GLU A 156 -26.36 -10.04 -17.39
CA GLU A 156 -27.83 -9.93 -17.29
C GLU A 156 -28.32 -9.24 -16.00
N THR A 157 -27.44 -8.86 -15.08
CA THR A 157 -27.84 -8.18 -13.84
C THR A 157 -28.13 -6.70 -14.11
N THR A 158 -29.34 -6.26 -13.75
CA THR A 158 -29.82 -4.89 -13.90
C THR A 158 -28.92 -3.84 -13.25
N GLU A 159 -28.20 -4.21 -12.19
CA GLU A 159 -27.27 -3.34 -11.47
C GLU A 159 -26.01 -3.00 -12.27
N LEU A 160 -25.47 -3.94 -13.05
CA LEU A 160 -24.27 -3.71 -13.87
C LEU A 160 -24.60 -2.91 -15.13
N LEU A 161 -25.78 -3.14 -15.71
CA LEU A 161 -26.26 -2.38 -16.87
C LEU A 161 -26.47 -0.89 -16.53
N ALA A 162 -26.90 -0.57 -15.30
CA ALA A 162 -27.08 0.80 -14.84
C ALA A 162 -25.78 1.62 -14.79
N GLU A 163 -24.62 0.95 -14.77
CA GLU A 163 -23.29 1.58 -14.71
C GLU A 163 -22.69 1.83 -16.10
N TRP A 164 -23.28 1.27 -17.16
CA TRP A 164 -22.85 1.49 -18.54
C TRP A 164 -22.79 2.97 -18.96
N PRO A 165 -23.78 3.84 -18.62
CA PRO A 165 -23.70 5.26 -18.94
C PRO A 165 -22.51 5.97 -18.30
N LYS A 166 -22.03 5.51 -17.13
CA LYS A 166 -20.83 6.07 -16.49
C LYS A 166 -19.57 5.67 -17.25
N ALA A 167 -19.49 4.42 -17.69
CA ALA A 167 -18.40 3.95 -18.54
C ALA A 167 -18.35 4.71 -19.87
N ASP A 168 -19.51 4.92 -20.51
CA ASP A 168 -19.58 5.67 -21.75
C ASP A 168 -19.21 7.14 -21.57
N LYS A 169 -19.69 7.79 -20.49
CA LYS A 169 -19.29 9.16 -20.16
C LYS A 169 -17.77 9.29 -19.96
N LEU A 170 -17.14 8.35 -19.26
CA LEU A 170 -15.68 8.33 -19.10
C LEU A 170 -14.96 8.16 -20.45
N ARG A 171 -15.45 7.24 -21.30
CA ARG A 171 -14.92 7.03 -22.65
C ARG A 171 -15.00 8.30 -23.50
N GLN A 172 -16.16 8.95 -23.52
CA GLN A 172 -16.37 10.21 -24.24
C GLN A 172 -15.43 11.30 -23.73
N ARG A 173 -15.28 11.43 -22.41
CA ARG A 173 -14.36 12.39 -21.79
C ARG A 173 -12.92 12.16 -22.26
N ILE A 174 -12.42 10.93 -22.26
CA ILE A 174 -11.08 10.59 -22.74
C ILE A 174 -10.95 10.90 -24.24
N ARG A 175 -11.94 10.54 -25.07
CA ARG A 175 -11.95 10.88 -26.50
C ARG A 175 -11.88 12.38 -26.76
N ARG A 176 -12.58 13.19 -25.96
CA ARG A 176 -12.52 14.65 -26.08
C ARG A 176 -11.15 15.20 -25.70
N VAL A 177 -10.48 14.62 -24.70
CA VAL A 177 -9.08 14.98 -24.38
C VAL A 177 -8.16 14.66 -25.55
N ILE A 178 -8.28 13.47 -26.15
CA ILE A 178 -7.52 13.11 -27.36
C ILE A 178 -7.79 14.11 -28.48
N GLY A 179 -9.06 14.44 -28.76
CA GLY A 179 -9.40 15.44 -29.78
C GLY A 179 -8.81 16.82 -29.52
N CYS A 180 -8.64 17.23 -28.26
CA CYS A 180 -7.93 18.47 -27.92
C CYS A 180 -6.42 18.38 -28.19
N LEU A 181 -5.82 17.20 -28.00
CA LEU A 181 -4.42 16.94 -28.33
C LEU A 181 -4.20 16.87 -29.84
N ASP A 182 -5.14 16.29 -30.58
CA ASP A 182 -5.11 16.24 -32.04
C ASP A 182 -5.22 17.65 -32.64
N ASP A 183 -6.09 18.49 -32.08
CA ASP A 183 -6.22 19.90 -32.47
C ASP A 183 -4.95 20.71 -32.20
N LEU A 184 -4.29 20.44 -31.06
CA LEU A 184 -2.96 20.99 -30.75
C LEU A 184 -1.90 20.53 -31.76
N GLU A 185 -1.88 19.25 -32.10
CA GLU A 185 -0.95 18.69 -33.08
C GLU A 185 -1.18 19.28 -34.48
N LEU A 186 -2.44 19.43 -34.87
CA LEU A 186 -2.83 20.05 -36.13
C LEU A 186 -2.35 21.51 -36.18
N ALA A 187 -2.58 22.28 -35.12
CA ALA A 187 -2.13 23.68 -35.03
C ALA A 187 -0.60 23.82 -35.11
N VAL A 188 0.14 22.83 -34.61
CA VAL A 188 1.60 22.72 -34.80
C VAL A 188 1.93 22.48 -36.27
N GLN A 189 1.28 21.50 -36.90
CA GLN A 189 1.55 21.12 -38.30
C GLN A 189 1.20 22.26 -39.29
N THR A 190 0.13 23.01 -39.03
CA THR A 190 -0.30 24.15 -39.86
C THR A 190 0.44 25.45 -39.54
N SER A 191 1.36 25.45 -38.57
CA SER A 191 2.06 26.66 -38.08
C SER A 191 1.12 27.75 -37.57
N GLU A 192 -0.02 27.35 -37.00
CA GLU A 192 -1.07 28.25 -36.48
C GLU A 192 -1.06 28.38 -34.96
N LEU A 193 -0.26 27.56 -34.27
CA LEU A 193 -0.18 27.51 -32.80
C LEU A 193 0.00 28.89 -32.12
N LEU A 194 0.74 29.81 -32.75
CA LEU A 194 1.03 31.16 -32.20
C LEU A 194 0.19 32.27 -32.83
N LYS A 195 -0.70 31.96 -33.78
CA LYS A 195 -1.54 32.97 -34.44
C LYS A 195 -2.69 33.34 -33.52
N GLN A 196 -2.73 34.59 -33.05
CA GLN A 196 -3.85 35.10 -32.25
C GLN A 196 -5.02 35.52 -33.16
N GLY A 197 -6.21 34.96 -32.94
CA GLY A 197 -7.45 35.35 -33.61
C GLY A 197 -8.58 34.33 -33.41
N SER A 198 -9.83 34.77 -33.60
CA SER A 198 -11.05 33.93 -33.41
C SER A 198 -11.15 32.72 -34.34
N ARG A 199 -10.33 32.64 -35.40
CA ARG A 199 -10.24 31.48 -36.31
C ARG A 199 -9.22 30.43 -35.88
N CYS A 200 -8.37 30.72 -34.88
CA CYS A 200 -7.30 29.85 -34.40
C CYS A 200 -7.48 29.51 -32.91
N GLU A 201 -8.71 29.64 -32.38
CA GLU A 201 -9.03 29.21 -31.02
C GLU A 201 -9.00 27.69 -30.94
N LEU A 202 -8.13 27.16 -30.09
CA LEU A 202 -7.98 25.71 -29.88
C LEU A 202 -9.21 25.18 -29.13
N LEU A 203 -9.64 23.96 -29.43
CA LEU A 203 -10.86 23.37 -28.87
C LEU A 203 -10.91 23.44 -27.34
N PHE A 204 -9.79 23.18 -26.67
CA PHE A 204 -9.70 23.19 -25.21
C PHE A 204 -9.80 24.60 -24.59
N GLN A 205 -9.71 25.67 -25.39
CA GLN A 205 -9.86 27.05 -24.91
C GLN A 205 -11.35 27.42 -24.72
N LYS A 206 -12.26 26.70 -25.39
CA LYS A 206 -13.72 26.89 -25.25
C LYS A 206 -14.15 26.62 -23.81
N VAL A 207 -14.71 27.64 -23.15
CA VAL A 207 -15.12 27.59 -21.73
C VAL A 207 -16.11 26.45 -21.44
N SER A 208 -17.05 26.20 -22.35
CA SER A 208 -18.04 25.13 -22.22
C SER A 208 -17.38 23.74 -22.19
N LEU A 209 -16.40 23.50 -23.07
CA LEU A 209 -15.65 22.25 -23.11
C LEU A 209 -14.77 22.07 -21.87
N ARG A 210 -14.12 23.12 -21.38
CA ARG A 210 -13.32 23.06 -20.15
C ARG A 210 -14.15 22.61 -18.95
N ARG A 211 -15.31 23.24 -18.74
CA ARG A 211 -16.22 22.91 -17.64
C ARG A 211 -16.74 21.48 -17.74
N TRP A 212 -17.05 21.01 -18.95
CA TRP A 212 -17.48 19.63 -19.17
C TRP A 212 -16.34 18.62 -18.92
N LEU A 213 -15.14 18.91 -19.43
CA LEU A 213 -13.94 18.08 -19.22
C LEU A 213 -13.54 17.99 -17.75
N ASP A 214 -13.78 19.02 -16.95
CA ASP A 214 -13.53 18.99 -15.50
C ASP A 214 -14.68 18.37 -14.70
N GLY A 215 -15.80 18.01 -15.36
CA GLY A 215 -16.96 17.39 -14.72
C GLY A 215 -17.90 18.37 -14.01
N GLU A 216 -17.76 19.68 -14.23
CA GLU A 216 -18.63 20.72 -13.66
C GLU A 216 -20.01 20.76 -14.34
N THR A 217 -20.12 20.24 -15.56
CA THR A 217 -21.37 20.19 -16.33
C THR A 217 -21.63 18.78 -16.85
N ASN A 218 -22.91 18.37 -16.88
CA ASN A 218 -23.33 17.07 -17.40
C ASN A 218 -23.69 17.09 -18.88
N ASN A 219 -23.94 18.28 -19.44
CA ASN A 219 -24.30 18.44 -20.84
C ASN A 219 -23.03 18.57 -21.66
N GLU A 220 -22.82 17.64 -22.59
CA GLU A 220 -21.76 17.75 -23.57
C GLU A 220 -22.00 19.02 -24.42
N PRO A 221 -20.99 19.88 -24.58
CA PRO A 221 -21.15 21.08 -25.38
C PRO A 221 -21.20 20.75 -26.87
N ASP A 222 -22.13 21.37 -27.59
CA ASP A 222 -22.11 21.38 -29.05
C ASP A 222 -20.84 22.09 -29.51
N LEU A 223 -19.99 21.36 -30.24
CA LEU A 223 -18.70 21.85 -30.73
C LEU A 223 -18.78 22.38 -32.18
N PHE A 224 -19.99 22.49 -32.74
CA PHE A 224 -20.28 22.91 -34.10
C PHE A 224 -21.19 24.14 -34.14
#